data_AF-A0A1A8VH13-F1
#
_entry.id   AF-A0A1A8VH13-F1
#
_cell.length_a   1.000
_cell.length_b   1.000
_cell.length_c   1.000
_cell.angle_alpha   90.00
_cell.angle_beta   90.00
_cell.angle_gamma   90.00
#
_symmetry.space_group_name_H-M   'P 1'
#
loop_
_entity.id
_entity.type
_entity.pdbx_description
1 polymer ?
#
loop_
_entity_poly.entity_id
_entity_poly.type
_entity_poly.pdbx_seq_one_letter_code
_entity_poly.pdbx_strand_id
1 'polypeptide(L)'
;LNCTWTIEVSHGKGVHLVFHTFHLEENHDYLTITEDGNFLVPVAHLTGSVLPPGVKAGLYGNFSVQLRFISDFSMSYEGFNITFSEYDLESCEDPGVPAFSRRMGFRFGVGDSLAFSCF
;
A
#
# COMPACT_ATOMS: atom_id res chain seq x y z
N LEU A 1 -17.70 10.11 11.64
CA LEU A 1 -17.54 8.69 11.21
C LEU A 1 -16.07 8.28 11.32
N ASN A 2 -15.74 7.01 11.63
CA ASN A 2 -14.35 6.51 11.62
C ASN A 2 -14.36 5.08 11.06
N CYS A 3 -14.06 4.95 9.76
CA CYS A 3 -14.06 3.68 9.05
C CYS A 3 -12.63 3.32 8.68
N THR A 4 -12.27 2.05 8.84
CA THR A 4 -10.98 1.52 8.44
C THR A 4 -11.18 0.25 7.63
N TRP A 5 -10.52 0.17 6.48
CA TRP A 5 -10.48 -1.00 5.62
C TRP A 5 -9.05 -1.44 5.44
N THR A 6 -8.84 -2.75 5.46
CA THR A 6 -7.55 -3.37 5.16
C THR A 6 -7.68 -4.12 3.85
N ILE A 7 -6.76 -3.86 2.93
CA ILE A 7 -6.63 -4.57 1.66
C ILE A 7 -5.35 -5.39 1.74
N GLU A 8 -5.47 -6.71 1.59
CA GLU A 8 -4.34 -7.63 1.57
C GLU A 8 -4.18 -8.23 0.17
N VAL A 9 -2.95 -8.32 -0.30
CA VAL A 9 -2.59 -8.89 -1.60
C VAL A 9 -1.56 -10.02 -1.42
N SER A 10 -1.33 -10.77 -2.49
CA SER A 10 -0.32 -11.82 -2.49
C SER A 10 1.09 -11.25 -2.27
N HIS A 11 1.99 -12.04 -1.68
CA HIS A 11 3.40 -11.70 -1.59
C HIS A 11 3.98 -11.36 -2.98
N GLY A 12 4.82 -10.34 -3.05
CA GLY A 12 5.40 -9.84 -4.30
C GLY A 12 4.47 -8.94 -5.13
N LYS A 13 3.26 -8.66 -4.64
CA LYS A 13 2.32 -7.73 -5.28
C LYS A 13 2.18 -6.45 -4.46
N GLY A 14 1.89 -5.35 -5.15
CA GLY A 14 1.42 -4.10 -4.55
C GLY A 14 -0.06 -3.86 -4.83
N VAL A 15 -0.63 -2.85 -4.17
CA VAL A 15 -2.02 -2.42 -4.37
C VAL A 15 -2.06 -1.14 -5.19
N HIS A 16 -2.79 -1.16 -6.30
CA HIS A 16 -3.08 0.03 -7.08
C HIS A 16 -4.54 0.45 -6.89
N LEU A 17 -4.74 1.65 -6.35
CA LEU A 17 -6.02 2.26 -6.05
C LEU A 17 -6.37 3.28 -7.13
N VAL A 18 -7.57 3.16 -7.69
CA VAL A 18 -8.10 4.06 -8.72
C VAL A 18 -9.38 4.71 -8.22
N PHE A 19 -9.40 6.05 -8.23
CA PHE A 19 -10.53 6.86 -7.80
C PHE A 19 -11.46 7.14 -8.98
N HIS A 20 -12.75 6.83 -8.81
CA HIS A 20 -13.81 7.13 -9.79
C HIS A 20 -14.59 8.39 -9.41
N THR A 21 -14.82 8.59 -8.11
CA THR A 21 -15.41 9.80 -7.54
C THR A 21 -14.70 10.15 -6.25
N PHE A 22 -14.64 11.45 -5.93
CA PHE A 22 -14.04 11.94 -4.69
C PHE A 22 -14.55 13.34 -4.35
N HIS A 23 -15.27 13.45 -3.25
CA HIS A 23 -15.74 14.72 -2.70
C HIS A 23 -15.96 14.56 -1.20
N LEU A 24 -15.03 15.13 -0.44
CA LEU A 24 -15.02 15.22 1.00
C LEU A 24 -15.09 16.69 1.43
N GLU A 25 -15.51 16.94 2.66
CA GLU A 25 -15.39 18.27 3.25
C GLU A 25 -13.93 18.68 3.41
N GLU A 26 -13.54 19.76 2.76
CA GLU A 26 -12.17 20.24 2.74
C GLU A 26 -11.70 20.61 4.16
N ASN A 27 -10.58 20.01 4.57
CA ASN A 27 -9.94 20.22 5.88
C ASN A 27 -10.75 19.73 7.10
N HIS A 28 -11.82 18.95 6.92
CA HIS A 28 -12.60 18.37 8.02
C HIS A 28 -12.74 16.86 7.87
N ASP A 29 -12.98 16.40 6.64
CA ASP A 29 -13.07 15.00 6.27
C ASP A 29 -11.81 14.55 5.53
N TYR A 30 -11.31 13.37 5.90
CA TYR A 30 -10.03 12.87 5.40
C TYR A 30 -10.07 11.38 5.08
N LEU A 31 -9.60 11.02 3.90
CA LEU A 31 -9.20 9.66 3.55
C LEU A 31 -7.68 9.55 3.61
N THR A 32 -7.18 8.68 4.50
CA THR A 32 -5.75 8.42 4.67
C THR A 32 -5.42 7.00 4.23
N ILE A 33 -4.34 6.85 3.47
CA ILE A 33 -3.87 5.57 2.92
C ILE A 33 -2.49 5.30 3.50
N THR A 34 -2.27 4.12 4.06
CA THR A 34 -1.01 3.77 4.72
C THR A 34 -0.57 2.37 4.38
N GLU A 35 0.73 2.15 4.56
CA GLU A 35 1.35 0.83 4.63
C GLU A 35 1.64 0.51 6.10
N ASP A 36 1.57 -0.77 6.48
CA ASP A 36 1.91 -1.29 7.82
C ASP A 36 1.14 -0.69 8.99
N GLY A 37 -0.01 -0.05 8.72
CA GLY A 37 -0.83 0.60 9.74
C GLY A 37 -0.22 1.88 10.33
N ASN A 38 0.87 2.41 9.74
CA ASN A 38 1.50 3.63 10.24
C ASN A 38 0.85 4.89 9.62
N PHE A 39 -0.11 5.47 10.33
CA PHE A 39 -0.79 6.71 9.94
C PHE A 39 0.03 7.99 10.15
N LEU A 40 1.22 7.92 10.76
CA LEU A 40 2.10 9.08 10.93
C LEU A 40 2.86 9.44 9.65
N VAL A 41 3.04 8.45 8.76
CA VAL A 41 3.72 8.62 7.46
C VAL A 41 2.84 7.97 6.38
N PRO A 42 1.69 8.60 6.06
CA PRO A 42 0.76 8.04 5.09
C PRO A 42 1.32 8.10 3.67
N VAL A 43 0.95 7.13 2.84
CA VAL A 43 1.19 7.14 1.39
C VAL A 43 0.39 8.27 0.73
N ALA A 44 -0.84 8.49 1.20
CA ALA A 44 -1.67 9.58 0.76
C ALA A 44 -2.58 10.09 1.89
N HIS A 45 -2.82 11.38 1.91
CA HIS A 45 -3.77 12.04 2.79
C HIS A 45 -4.63 12.99 1.94
N LEU A 46 -5.91 12.68 1.82
CA LEU A 46 -6.80 13.22 0.79
C LEU A 46 -8.02 13.89 1.43
N THR A 47 -8.39 15.07 0.93
CA THR A 47 -9.54 15.88 1.36
C THR A 47 -10.04 16.76 0.20
N GLY A 48 -11.19 17.41 0.35
CA GLY A 48 -11.79 18.28 -0.66
C GLY A 48 -12.43 17.54 -1.84
N SER A 49 -12.59 18.23 -2.96
CA SER A 49 -13.37 17.77 -4.13
C SER A 49 -12.53 17.46 -5.39
N VAL A 50 -11.20 17.57 -5.29
CA VAL A 50 -10.32 17.27 -6.41
C VAL A 50 -10.16 15.76 -6.53
N LEU A 51 -10.47 15.20 -7.71
CA LEU A 51 -10.31 13.78 -7.98
C LEU A 51 -8.81 13.41 -7.92
N PRO A 52 -8.38 12.56 -6.96
CA PRO A 52 -6.97 12.19 -6.82
C PRO A 52 -6.48 11.34 -7.99
N PRO A 53 -5.18 11.41 -8.33
CA PRO A 53 -4.57 10.43 -9.22
C PRO A 53 -4.56 9.03 -8.57
N GLY A 54 -4.33 8.00 -9.37
CA GLY A 54 -4.18 6.64 -8.85
C GLY A 54 -3.02 6.53 -7.86
N VAL A 55 -3.25 5.81 -6.75
CA VAL A 55 -2.27 5.62 -5.67
C VAL A 55 -1.72 4.20 -5.74
N LYS A 56 -0.40 4.07 -5.75
CA LYS A 56 0.29 2.79 -5.63
C LYS A 56 0.86 2.65 -4.22
N ALA A 57 0.49 1.58 -3.55
CA ALA A 57 1.00 1.19 -2.24
C ALA A 57 1.57 -0.24 -2.31
N GLY A 58 2.29 -0.64 -1.27
CA GLY A 58 2.99 -1.91 -1.14
C GLY A 58 4.36 -1.96 -1.81
N LEU A 59 4.96 -0.80 -2.13
CA LEU A 59 6.18 -0.72 -2.95
C LEU A 59 7.38 -1.50 -2.37
N TYR A 60 7.47 -1.60 -1.05
CA TYR A 60 8.60 -2.25 -0.35
C TYR A 60 8.29 -3.67 0.13
N GLY A 61 7.27 -4.32 -0.45
CA GLY A 61 6.84 -5.66 -0.03
C GLY A 61 5.82 -5.68 1.07
N ASN A 62 5.21 -4.53 1.34
CA ASN A 62 4.08 -4.41 2.23
C ASN A 62 2.83 -4.93 1.51
N PHE A 63 2.46 -6.16 1.81
CA PHE A 63 1.32 -6.87 1.21
C PHE A 63 -0.03 -6.50 1.86
N SER A 64 -0.04 -5.49 2.74
CA SER A 64 -1.23 -4.99 3.42
C SER A 64 -1.27 -3.45 3.37
N VAL A 65 -2.39 -2.91 2.91
CA VAL A 65 -2.64 -1.48 2.78
C VAL A 65 -3.88 -1.12 3.57
N GLN A 66 -3.81 -0.06 4.36
CA GLN A 66 -4.93 0.36 5.20
C GLN A 66 -5.47 1.71 4.75
N LEU A 67 -6.78 1.76 4.51
CA LEU A 67 -7.53 2.96 4.17
C LEU A 67 -8.33 3.37 5.40
N ARG A 68 -8.18 4.61 5.85
CA ARG A 68 -8.92 5.17 6.98
C ARG A 68 -9.65 6.43 6.58
N PHE A 69 -10.97 6.40 6.71
CA PHE A 69 -11.82 7.56 6.51
C PHE A 69 -12.29 8.09 7.86
N ILE A 70 -11.96 9.36 8.13
CA ILE A 70 -12.42 10.10 9.30
C ILE A 70 -13.26 11.27 8.80
N SER A 71 -14.45 11.42 9.37
CA SER A 71 -15.34 12.54 9.11
C SER A 71 -15.94 13.05 10.41
N ASP A 72 -16.27 14.34 10.48
CA ASP A 72 -16.86 14.95 11.65
C ASP A 72 -18.40 14.88 11.65
N PHE A 73 -19.09 15.82 12.28
CA PHE A 73 -20.56 15.89 12.35
C PHE A 73 -21.15 17.05 11.55
N SER A 74 -20.36 17.69 10.68
CA SER A 74 -20.74 18.91 9.96
C SER A 74 -21.30 18.63 8.57
N MET A 75 -20.57 18.90 7.47
CA MET A 75 -21.09 18.74 6.11
C MET A 75 -20.88 17.32 5.58
N SER A 76 -21.85 16.81 4.82
CA SER A 76 -21.75 15.53 4.12
C SER A 76 -21.84 15.72 2.61
N TYR A 77 -20.92 15.09 1.88
CA TYR A 77 -20.86 15.10 0.42
C TYR A 77 -20.98 13.68 -0.15
N GLU A 78 -20.80 13.51 -1.47
CA GLU A 78 -20.95 12.20 -2.15
C GLU A 78 -19.94 11.14 -1.68
N GLY A 79 -18.84 11.54 -1.02
CA GLY A 79 -17.82 10.64 -0.53
C GLY A 79 -16.85 10.23 -1.63
N PHE A 80 -16.48 8.95 -1.67
CA PHE A 80 -15.51 8.44 -2.64
C PHE A 80 -15.92 7.07 -3.17
N ASN A 81 -15.52 6.78 -4.41
CA ASN A 81 -15.62 5.47 -5.03
C ASN A 81 -14.25 5.06 -5.54
N ILE A 82 -13.76 3.92 -5.07
CA ILE A 82 -12.41 3.42 -5.34
C ILE A 82 -12.50 1.97 -5.79
N THR A 83 -11.79 1.64 -6.87
CA THR A 83 -11.46 0.25 -7.21
C THR A 83 -10.00 -0.03 -6.90
N PHE A 84 -9.71 -1.22 -6.41
CA PHE A 84 -8.34 -1.68 -6.17
C PHE A 84 -8.00 -2.85 -7.09
N SER A 85 -6.71 -2.97 -7.42
CA SER A 85 -6.15 -4.06 -8.21
C SER A 85 -4.75 -4.40 -7.72
N GLU A 86 -4.33 -5.64 -7.90
CA GLU A 86 -2.94 -6.05 -7.66
C GLU A 86 -2.05 -5.69 -8.85
N TYR A 87 -0.78 -5.36 -8.57
CA TYR A 87 0.26 -5.22 -9.59
C TYR A 87 1.55 -5.92 -9.16
N ASP A 88 2.32 -6.41 -10.12
CA ASP A 88 3.63 -7.02 -9.86
C ASP A 88 4.64 -5.97 -9.38
N LEU A 89 5.30 -6.24 -8.25
CA LEU A 89 6.44 -5.48 -7.81
C LEU A 89 7.68 -5.91 -8.59
N GLU A 90 8.60 -4.97 -8.82
CA GLU A 90 9.86 -5.27 -9.45
C GLU A 90 10.70 -6.19 -8.55
N SER A 91 11.23 -7.27 -9.11
CA SER A 91 12.06 -8.23 -8.38
C SER A 91 13.39 -7.63 -7.96
N CYS A 92 13.93 -8.10 -6.84
CA CYS A 92 15.30 -7.81 -6.41
C CYS A 92 16.33 -8.41 -7.38
N GLU A 93 17.49 -7.76 -7.50
CA GLU A 93 18.64 -8.35 -8.19
C GLU A 93 19.22 -9.54 -7.40
N ASP A 94 19.91 -10.46 -8.08
CA ASP A 94 20.60 -11.56 -7.41
C ASP A 94 21.76 -11.00 -6.56
N PRO A 95 21.73 -11.14 -5.22
CA PRO A 95 22.79 -10.62 -4.34
C PRO A 95 24.09 -11.43 -4.41
N GLY A 96 24.13 -12.52 -5.19
CA GLY A 96 25.24 -13.44 -5.31
C GLY A 96 25.27 -14.50 -4.20
N VAL A 97 26.45 -15.12 -4.03
CA VAL A 97 26.72 -16.12 -2.98
C VAL A 97 28.01 -15.73 -2.25
N PRO A 98 27.98 -15.52 -0.92
CA PRO A 98 29.18 -15.23 -0.14
C PRO A 98 30.24 -16.32 -0.28
N ALA A 99 31.52 -15.94 -0.22
CA ALA A 99 32.63 -16.89 -0.30
C ALA A 99 32.55 -17.96 0.80
N PHE A 100 32.97 -19.18 0.47
CA PHE A 100 32.95 -20.34 1.38
C PHE A 100 31.55 -20.68 1.94
N SER A 101 30.50 -20.41 1.18
CA SER A 101 29.12 -20.72 1.55
C SER A 101 28.32 -21.35 0.40
N ARG A 102 27.14 -21.87 0.75
CA ARG A 102 26.10 -22.33 -0.17
C ARG A 102 24.80 -21.56 0.09
N ARG A 103 24.15 -21.13 -1.00
CA ARG A 103 22.81 -20.53 -0.97
C ARG A 103 21.71 -21.59 -1.03
N MET A 104 20.62 -21.33 -0.29
CA MET A 104 19.34 -22.03 -0.34
C MET A 104 18.27 -21.02 -0.78
N GLY A 105 17.67 -21.27 -1.95
CA GLY A 105 16.72 -20.35 -2.60
C GLY A 105 17.27 -19.75 -3.90
N PHE A 106 16.38 -19.54 -4.88
CA PHE A 106 16.71 -19.04 -6.22
C PHE A 106 15.65 -18.07 -6.76
N ARG A 107 14.79 -17.55 -5.88
CA ARG A 107 13.77 -16.57 -6.23
C ARG A 107 14.12 -15.26 -5.53
N PHE A 108 13.93 -14.17 -6.27
CA PHE A 108 14.32 -12.82 -5.86
C PHE A 108 13.11 -11.87 -5.96
N GLY A 109 11.89 -12.41 -5.92
CA GLY A 109 10.70 -11.59 -5.83
C GLY A 109 10.64 -10.87 -4.48
N VAL A 110 9.93 -9.75 -4.44
CA VAL A 110 9.68 -9.06 -3.18
C VAL A 110 8.92 -9.99 -2.22
N GLY A 111 9.46 -10.17 -1.01
CA GLY A 111 8.93 -11.12 -0.01
C GLY A 111 9.55 -12.52 -0.06
N ASP A 112 10.36 -12.85 -1.06
CA ASP A 112 11.18 -14.07 -1.04
C ASP A 112 12.28 -13.96 0.02
N SER A 113 12.67 -15.10 0.59
CA SER A 113 13.76 -15.21 1.56
C SER A 113 14.85 -16.13 1.04
N LEU A 114 16.11 -15.71 1.22
CA LEU A 114 17.29 -16.50 0.90
C LEU A 114 17.98 -16.90 2.21
N ALA A 115 18.52 -18.12 2.25
CA ALA A 115 19.36 -18.57 3.35
C ALA A 115 20.75 -18.96 2.84
N PHE A 116 21.79 -18.66 3.62
CA PHE A 116 23.17 -19.02 3.31
C PHE A 116 23.72 -19.89 4.43
N SER A 117 24.52 -20.89 4.08
CA SER A 117 25.17 -21.81 5.01
C SER A 117 26.64 -21.94 4.65
N CYS A 118 27.54 -21.75 5.62
CA CYS A 118 28.97 -21.95 5.43
C CYS A 118 29.29 -23.45 5.26
N PHE A 119 30.37 -23.73 4.54
CA PHE A 119 30.95 -25.09 4.48
C PHE A 119 31.70 -25.47 5.76
#